data_AF-A0A0N4YTH7-F1
#
_entry.id   AF-A0A0N4YTH7-F1
#
_cell.length_a   1.000
_cell.length_b   1.000
_cell.length_c   1.000
_cell.angle_alpha   90.00
_cell.angle_beta   90.00
_cell.angle_gamma   90.00
#
_symmetry.space_group_name_H-M   'P 1'
#
loop_
_entity.id
_entity.type
_entity.pdbx_description
1 polymer ?
#
loop_
_entity_poly.entity_id
_entity_poly.type
_entity_poly.pdbx_seq_one_letter_code
_entity_poly.pdbx_strand_id
1 'polypeptide(L)'
;MCIFAVFHRGPDFICKPRFRNTLPDVPFPGKFLPCPFVDLERFIDYKPTSLEMEYKYEVQCEMDIGLNLDLIDPLTYKVNPNNEIQINEKDAILLEDEDSNSKQIKRSAQHSKVVPWMRKTQYISSEFNRFGTAADRQEIKVGYNLTKNKGNLTLFRDRQSQINLINKSFEDAKIPIRKHFSKKGVTAIEEIPILPDFEVRVELVVWFYFCYLLFIFVFFYG
;
A
#
# COMPACT_ATOMS: atom_id res chain seq x y z
N MET A 1 -119.78 -53.92 -24.40
CA MET A 1 -119.08 -55.09 -23.80
C MET A 1 -117.70 -54.64 -23.39
N CYS A 2 -117.40 -54.68 -22.09
CA CYS A 2 -116.10 -54.29 -21.54
C CYS A 2 -115.06 -55.37 -21.92
N ILE A 3 -114.02 -54.97 -22.64
CA ILE A 3 -112.86 -55.83 -22.93
C ILE A 3 -111.84 -55.55 -21.83
N PHE A 4 -111.66 -56.52 -20.94
CA PHE A 4 -110.63 -56.52 -19.91
C PHE A 4 -109.23 -56.59 -20.56
N ALA A 5 -108.40 -55.58 -20.34
CA ALA A 5 -106.98 -55.64 -20.70
C ALA A 5 -106.22 -56.41 -19.61
N VAL A 6 -105.79 -57.63 -19.92
CA VAL A 6 -104.90 -58.42 -19.07
C VAL A 6 -103.47 -57.96 -19.33
N PHE A 7 -102.85 -57.32 -18.34
CA PHE A 7 -101.45 -56.88 -18.40
C PHE A 7 -100.54 -58.03 -17.95
N HIS A 8 -99.83 -58.68 -18.88
CA HIS A 8 -98.79 -59.65 -18.52
C HIS A 8 -97.55 -58.91 -18.00
N ARG A 9 -97.15 -59.18 -16.76
CA ARG A 9 -95.84 -58.75 -16.21
C ARG A 9 -94.75 -59.59 -16.87
N GLY A 10 -93.82 -58.94 -17.57
CA GLY A 10 -92.64 -59.60 -18.15
C GLY A 10 -91.68 -60.15 -17.08
N PRO A 11 -90.73 -61.03 -17.46
CA PRO A 11 -89.84 -61.69 -16.51
C PRO A 11 -88.88 -60.70 -15.83
N ASP A 12 -88.85 -60.71 -14.50
CA ASP A 12 -87.95 -59.88 -13.70
C ASP A 12 -86.48 -60.31 -13.88
N PHE A 13 -85.60 -59.33 -14.08
CA PHE A 13 -84.16 -59.57 -14.24
C PHE A 13 -83.51 -59.92 -12.90
N ILE A 14 -83.24 -61.21 -12.67
CA ILE A 14 -82.57 -61.68 -11.45
C ILE A 14 -81.06 -61.45 -11.59
N CYS A 15 -80.60 -60.29 -11.12
CA CYS A 15 -79.18 -60.01 -10.96
C CYS A 15 -78.89 -59.80 -9.47
N LYS A 16 -78.09 -60.68 -8.86
CA LYS A 16 -77.67 -60.51 -7.46
C LYS A 16 -76.59 -59.44 -7.41
N PRO A 17 -76.84 -58.21 -6.90
CA PRO A 17 -75.82 -57.18 -6.86
C PRO A 17 -74.68 -57.64 -5.94
N ARG A 18 -73.45 -57.63 -6.47
CA ARG A 18 -72.25 -57.84 -5.67
C ARG A 18 -71.44 -56.56 -5.66
N PHE A 19 -71.40 -55.90 -4.51
CA PHE A 19 -70.55 -54.75 -4.31
C PHE A 19 -69.13 -55.25 -4.03
N ARG A 20 -68.17 -54.86 -4.88
CA ARG A 20 -66.75 -55.13 -4.68
C ARG A 20 -66.00 -53.80 -4.77
N ASN A 21 -65.12 -53.55 -3.82
CA ASN A 21 -64.16 -52.46 -3.88
C ASN A 21 -62.80 -53.08 -4.25
N THR A 22 -62.54 -53.24 -5.54
CA THR A 22 -61.21 -53.67 -6.00
C THR A 22 -60.29 -52.46 -5.96
N LEU A 23 -59.23 -52.55 -5.17
CA LEU A 23 -58.19 -51.52 -5.13
C LEU A 23 -57.45 -51.47 -6.47
N PRO A 24 -57.08 -50.27 -6.94
CA PRO A 24 -56.25 -50.14 -8.13
C PRO A 24 -54.85 -50.69 -7.87
N ASP A 25 -54.20 -51.18 -8.93
CA ASP A 25 -52.81 -51.64 -8.87
C ASP A 25 -51.87 -50.49 -8.52
N VAL A 26 -50.75 -50.83 -7.86
CA VAL A 26 -49.76 -49.86 -7.41
C VAL A 26 -49.25 -49.04 -8.61
N PRO A 27 -49.42 -47.72 -8.61
CA PRO A 27 -49.32 -46.92 -9.83
C PRO A 27 -47.89 -46.83 -10.40
N PHE A 28 -46.85 -46.99 -9.56
CA PHE A 28 -45.46 -46.99 -10.01
C PHE A 28 -44.59 -47.93 -9.17
N PRO A 29 -43.76 -48.78 -9.79
CA PRO A 29 -42.72 -49.50 -9.05
C PRO A 29 -41.67 -48.51 -8.52
N GLY A 30 -41.05 -48.86 -7.40
CA GLY A 30 -39.97 -48.06 -6.80
C GLY A 30 -38.85 -47.81 -7.81
N LYS A 31 -38.40 -46.55 -7.90
CA LYS A 31 -37.29 -46.17 -8.78
C LYS A 31 -35.97 -46.28 -8.00
N PHE A 32 -35.04 -47.08 -8.50
CA PHE A 32 -33.69 -47.10 -7.95
C PHE A 32 -32.96 -45.80 -8.27
N LEU A 33 -32.32 -45.21 -7.26
CA LEU A 33 -31.44 -44.07 -7.45
C LEU A 33 -30.05 -44.59 -7.83
N PRO A 34 -29.37 -43.96 -8.80
CA PRO A 34 -27.97 -44.28 -9.06
C PRO A 34 -27.17 -43.99 -7.78
N CYS A 35 -26.36 -44.96 -7.38
CA CYS A 35 -25.55 -44.84 -6.18
C CYS A 35 -24.45 -43.80 -6.43
N PRO A 36 -24.29 -42.78 -5.58
CA PRO A 36 -23.33 -41.69 -5.81
C PRO A 36 -21.87 -42.08 -5.51
N PHE A 37 -21.57 -43.37 -5.32
CA PHE A 37 -20.20 -43.79 -5.08
C PHE A 37 -19.39 -43.65 -6.37
N VAL A 38 -18.41 -42.77 -6.27
CA VAL A 38 -17.49 -42.33 -7.32
C VAL A 38 -16.86 -43.51 -8.06
N ASP A 39 -16.63 -43.34 -9.36
CA ASP A 39 -16.00 -44.33 -10.23
C ASP A 39 -14.77 -44.96 -9.56
N LEU A 40 -14.71 -46.29 -9.60
CA LEU A 40 -13.65 -47.09 -8.98
C LEU A 40 -12.25 -46.69 -9.47
N GLU A 41 -12.15 -46.11 -10.67
CA GLU A 41 -10.93 -45.54 -11.25
C GLU A 41 -10.30 -44.46 -10.36
N ARG A 42 -11.09 -43.71 -9.57
CA ARG A 42 -10.57 -42.71 -8.62
C ARG A 42 -9.69 -43.34 -7.52
N PHE A 43 -9.85 -44.63 -7.24
CA PHE A 43 -9.06 -45.34 -6.23
C PHE A 43 -7.84 -46.06 -6.80
N ILE A 44 -7.67 -46.07 -8.13
CA ILE A 44 -6.52 -46.68 -8.81
C ILE A 44 -5.37 -45.66 -8.92
N ASP A 45 -5.71 -44.37 -9.09
CA ASP A 45 -4.73 -43.30 -9.17
C ASP A 45 -4.13 -42.98 -7.80
N TYR A 46 -2.88 -43.37 -7.59
CA TYR A 46 -2.11 -42.94 -6.42
C TYR A 46 -1.88 -41.43 -6.47
N LYS A 47 -2.45 -40.71 -5.50
CA LYS A 47 -2.21 -39.30 -5.28
C LYS A 47 -1.47 -39.15 -3.95
N PRO A 48 -0.24 -38.61 -3.94
CA PRO A 48 0.50 -38.45 -2.70
C PRO A 48 -0.30 -37.54 -1.76
N THR A 49 -0.42 -37.98 -0.52
CA THR A 49 -1.15 -37.21 0.50
C THR A 49 -0.32 -36.03 0.96
N SER A 50 -0.97 -34.98 1.48
CA SER A 50 -0.25 -33.84 2.06
C SER A 50 0.70 -34.27 3.18
N LEU A 51 0.35 -35.32 3.92
CA LEU A 51 1.19 -35.88 4.98
C LEU A 51 2.49 -36.49 4.44
N GLU A 52 2.43 -37.17 3.29
CA GLU A 52 3.61 -37.73 2.63
C GLU A 52 4.54 -36.64 2.10
N MET A 53 3.97 -35.52 1.64
CA MET A 53 4.76 -34.37 1.17
C MET A 53 5.36 -33.55 2.32
N GLU A 54 4.65 -33.44 3.45
CA GLU A 54 5.12 -32.72 4.64
C GLU A 54 6.14 -33.53 5.46
N TYR A 55 6.23 -34.83 5.22
CA TYR A 55 7.16 -35.70 5.93
C TYR A 55 8.61 -35.28 5.68
N LYS A 56 9.26 -34.81 6.75
CA LYS A 56 10.69 -34.49 6.75
C LYS A 56 11.49 -35.77 6.97
N TYR A 57 12.04 -36.32 5.88
CA TYR A 57 12.96 -37.45 5.96
C TYR A 57 14.18 -37.10 6.79
N GLU A 58 14.55 -38.00 7.69
CA GLU A 58 15.79 -37.91 8.43
C GLU A 58 16.97 -38.17 7.48
N VAL A 59 17.97 -37.30 7.50
CA VAL A 59 19.18 -37.50 6.71
C VAL A 59 20.00 -38.58 7.40
N GLN A 60 20.00 -39.78 6.82
CA GLN A 60 20.84 -40.88 7.29
C GLN A 60 22.29 -40.60 6.90
N CYS A 61 23.05 -40.03 7.83
CA CYS A 61 24.48 -39.81 7.67
C CYS A 61 25.28 -41.04 8.14
N GLU A 62 26.46 -41.23 7.56
CA GLU A 62 27.46 -42.18 8.06
C GLU A 62 27.95 -41.77 9.46
N MET A 63 28.65 -42.67 10.15
CA MET A 63 29.11 -42.43 11.54
C MET A 63 30.01 -41.19 11.68
N ASP A 64 30.73 -40.83 10.62
CA ASP A 64 31.60 -39.65 10.52
C ASP A 64 30.92 -38.44 9.89
N ILE A 65 29.61 -38.53 9.60
CA ILE A 65 28.84 -37.45 8.95
C ILE A 65 29.42 -37.10 7.56
N GLY A 66 30.15 -38.03 6.94
CA GLY A 66 30.85 -37.81 5.66
C GLY A 66 32.10 -36.93 5.77
N LEU A 67 32.62 -36.70 6.98
CA LEU A 67 33.82 -35.91 7.22
C LEU A 67 35.05 -36.83 7.38
N ASN A 68 35.84 -36.93 6.31
CA ASN A 68 37.08 -37.70 6.31
C ASN A 68 38.25 -36.86 6.87
N LEU A 69 38.57 -37.03 8.16
CA LEU A 69 39.75 -36.41 8.80
C LEU A 69 41.04 -37.12 8.40
N ASP A 70 41.93 -36.42 7.71
CA ASP A 70 43.26 -36.92 7.43
C ASP A 70 44.23 -36.64 8.60
N LEU A 71 44.61 -37.69 9.33
CA LEU A 71 45.59 -37.59 10.43
C LEU A 71 47.02 -37.95 10.00
N ILE A 72 47.24 -38.26 8.72
CA ILE A 72 48.52 -38.77 8.22
C ILE A 72 49.42 -37.61 7.81
N ASP A 73 48.89 -36.63 7.08
CA ASP A 73 49.63 -35.43 6.70
C ASP A 73 49.39 -34.26 7.68
N PRO A 74 50.40 -33.86 8.47
CA PRO A 74 50.27 -32.73 9.40
C PRO A 74 50.20 -31.36 8.70
N LEU A 75 50.40 -31.29 7.38
CA LEU A 75 50.35 -30.05 6.61
C LEU A 75 48.94 -29.71 6.11
N THR A 76 48.06 -30.70 5.94
CA THR A 76 46.72 -30.54 5.34
C THR A 76 45.86 -29.47 6.03
N TYR A 77 45.92 -29.40 7.36
CA TYR A 77 45.13 -28.45 8.15
C TYR A 77 45.96 -27.35 8.80
N LYS A 78 47.25 -27.22 8.43
CA LYS A 78 48.15 -26.26 9.05
C LYS A 78 47.87 -24.85 8.56
N VAL A 79 47.32 -24.02 9.44
CA VAL A 79 47.08 -22.60 9.18
C VAL A 79 48.39 -21.81 9.36
N ASN A 80 48.73 -20.98 8.37
CA ASN A 80 49.88 -20.06 8.47
C ASN A 80 49.49 -18.82 9.29
N PRO A 81 50.19 -18.52 10.40
CA PRO A 81 49.83 -17.41 11.29
C PRO A 81 50.05 -16.01 10.68
N ASN A 82 50.78 -15.92 9.57
CA ASN A 82 51.07 -14.65 8.89
C ASN A 82 50.08 -14.33 7.75
N ASN A 83 49.22 -15.27 7.37
CA ASN A 83 48.19 -15.02 6.38
C ASN A 83 46.89 -14.63 7.09
N GLU A 84 46.36 -13.46 6.77
CA GLU A 84 44.99 -13.11 7.15
C GLU A 84 44.03 -14.08 6.42
N ILE A 85 43.34 -14.91 7.20
CA ILE A 85 42.36 -15.85 6.66
C ILE A 85 41.12 -15.05 6.29
N GLN A 86 40.93 -14.78 5.01
CA GLN A 86 39.68 -14.22 4.51
C GLN A 86 38.62 -15.31 4.50
N ILE A 87 37.67 -15.22 5.44
CA ILE A 87 36.51 -16.10 5.50
C ILE A 87 35.56 -15.71 4.37
N ASN A 88 35.04 -16.71 3.65
CA ASN A 88 34.01 -16.48 2.65
C ASN A 88 32.73 -16.00 3.33
N GLU A 89 32.04 -15.04 2.73
CA GLU A 89 30.77 -14.51 3.26
C GLU A 89 29.75 -15.62 3.56
N LYS A 90 29.70 -16.68 2.74
CA LYS A 90 28.81 -17.84 2.97
C LYS A 90 29.18 -18.63 4.22
N ASP A 91 30.47 -18.79 4.48
CA ASP A 91 30.96 -19.53 5.65
C ASP A 91 30.81 -18.69 6.91
N ALA A 92 30.96 -17.36 6.80
CA ALA A 92 30.73 -16.43 7.90
C ALA A 92 29.30 -16.51 8.44
N ILE A 93 28.30 -16.68 7.56
CA ILE A 93 26.89 -16.86 7.96
C ILE A 93 26.69 -18.14 8.79
N LEU A 94 27.42 -19.21 8.46
CA LEU A 94 27.32 -20.48 9.20
C LEU A 94 27.98 -20.40 10.59
N LEU A 95 28.81 -19.39 10.83
CA LEU A 95 29.44 -19.12 12.13
C LEU A 95 28.60 -18.21 13.04
N GLU A 96 27.49 -17.66 12.54
CA GLU A 96 26.56 -16.86 13.35
C GLU A 96 25.83 -17.77 14.35
N ASP A 97 25.81 -17.36 15.63
CA ASP A 97 25.00 -18.05 16.65
C ASP A 97 23.50 -17.97 16.29
N GLU A 98 22.72 -19.00 16.64
CA GLU A 98 21.25 -18.98 16.51
C GLU A 98 20.67 -17.89 17.43
N ASP A 99 20.60 -16.68 16.87
CA ASP A 99 20.15 -15.50 17.57
C ASP A 99 18.70 -15.68 17.98
N SER A 100 18.45 -15.60 19.31
CA SER A 100 17.11 -15.43 19.89
C SER A 100 16.35 -14.24 19.28
N ASN A 101 17.10 -13.34 18.64
CA ASN A 101 16.68 -12.12 17.97
C ASN A 101 15.96 -12.35 16.62
N SER A 102 16.11 -13.52 15.99
CA SER A 102 15.38 -13.89 14.76
C SER A 102 13.86 -13.80 14.95
N LYS A 103 13.36 -14.05 16.17
CA LYS A 103 11.96 -13.85 16.56
C LYS A 103 11.56 -12.37 16.68
N GLN A 104 12.49 -11.49 17.05
CA GLN A 104 12.25 -10.04 17.15
C GLN A 104 12.20 -9.35 15.78
N ILE A 105 12.96 -9.83 14.78
CA ILE A 105 12.92 -9.30 13.40
C ILE A 105 11.50 -9.31 12.83
N LYS A 106 10.73 -10.37 13.10
CA LYS A 106 9.32 -10.46 12.66
C LYS A 106 8.40 -9.45 13.37
N ARG A 107 8.70 -9.10 14.63
CA ARG A 107 7.96 -8.07 15.39
C ARG A 107 8.28 -6.66 14.89
N SER A 108 9.55 -6.32 14.72
CA SER A 108 9.97 -4.99 14.26
C SER A 108 9.43 -4.65 12.86
N ALA A 109 9.37 -5.64 11.96
CA ALA A 109 8.79 -5.49 10.63
C ALA A 109 7.28 -5.14 10.64
N GLN A 110 6.55 -5.42 11.72
CA GLN A 110 5.14 -5.01 11.84
C GLN A 110 4.98 -3.56 12.30
N HIS A 111 5.93 -3.02 13.05
CA HIS A 111 5.88 -1.64 13.55
C HIS A 111 6.15 -0.58 12.48
N SER A 112 6.77 -0.94 11.35
CA SER A 112 6.99 -0.05 10.22
C SER A 112 5.86 -0.07 9.18
N LYS A 113 4.83 -0.92 9.36
CA LYS A 113 3.71 -1.01 8.43
C LYS A 113 2.92 0.30 8.44
N VAL A 114 2.80 0.91 7.27
CA VAL A 114 1.99 2.12 7.09
C VAL A 114 0.52 1.71 7.11
N VAL A 115 -0.20 2.18 8.11
CA VAL A 115 -1.63 1.93 8.29
C VAL A 115 -2.39 3.20 7.89
N PRO A 116 -3.26 3.17 6.85
CA PRO A 116 -3.86 4.39 6.30
C PRO A 116 -4.68 5.23 7.28
N TRP A 117 -5.21 4.59 8.33
CA TRP A 117 -6.00 5.22 9.37
C TRP A 117 -5.19 5.67 10.60
N MET A 118 -3.87 5.41 10.62
CA MET A 118 -2.99 5.73 11.73
C MET A 118 -1.99 6.81 11.32
N ARG A 119 -2.04 7.98 11.98
CA ARG A 119 -1.07 9.07 11.78
C ARG A 119 0.09 8.94 12.76
N LYS A 120 1.28 9.44 12.36
CA LYS A 120 2.42 9.60 13.26
C LYS A 120 2.08 10.65 14.33
N THR A 121 2.52 10.40 15.56
CA THR A 121 2.37 11.36 16.66
C THR A 121 3.21 12.61 16.38
N GLN A 122 2.63 13.78 16.62
CA GLN A 122 3.35 15.06 16.57
C GLN A 122 3.55 15.56 17.99
N TYR A 123 4.77 15.97 18.31
CA TYR A 123 5.07 16.62 19.58
C TYR A 123 4.68 18.10 19.53
N ILE A 124 4.21 18.64 20.65
CA ILE A 124 3.83 20.05 20.79
C ILE A 124 5.11 20.89 20.86
N SER A 125 5.44 21.59 19.77
CA SER A 125 6.52 22.58 19.73
C SER A 125 6.00 23.99 20.01
N SER A 126 6.85 24.88 20.52
CA SER A 126 6.54 26.29 20.78
C SER A 126 6.19 27.12 19.54
N GLU A 127 6.47 26.63 18.33
CA GLU A 127 6.25 27.34 17.06
C GLU A 127 4.93 26.95 16.35
N PHE A 128 3.94 26.44 17.10
CA PHE A 128 2.67 26.01 16.52
C PHE A 128 1.79 27.21 16.13
N ASN A 129 1.96 27.69 14.90
CA ASN A 129 1.06 28.68 14.31
C ASN A 129 0.51 28.22 12.95
N ARG A 130 0.00 26.99 12.90
CA ARG A 130 -0.80 26.50 11.76
C ARG A 130 -1.92 25.60 12.29
N PHE A 131 -3.15 26.08 12.14
CA PHE A 131 -4.42 25.40 12.39
C PHE A 131 -4.86 25.31 13.86
N GLY A 132 -5.44 26.42 14.28
CA GLY A 132 -6.08 26.65 15.56
C GLY A 132 -6.05 28.15 15.73
N THR A 133 -7.21 28.80 15.85
CA THR A 133 -7.33 30.22 16.15
C THR A 133 -6.58 30.47 17.45
N ALA A 134 -5.29 30.79 17.36
CA ALA A 134 -4.55 31.36 18.47
C ALA A 134 -5.34 32.62 18.82
N ALA A 135 -5.93 32.62 20.01
CA ALA A 135 -6.53 33.83 20.56
C ALA A 135 -5.50 34.95 20.39
N ASP A 136 -5.83 35.91 19.53
CA ASP A 136 -4.99 37.04 19.16
C ASP A 136 -4.67 37.75 20.48
N ARG A 137 -3.48 37.48 21.03
CA ARG A 137 -2.99 38.17 22.22
C ARG A 137 -2.57 39.55 21.74
N GLN A 138 -3.56 40.44 21.63
CA GLN A 138 -3.46 41.78 21.05
C GLN A 138 -2.30 42.59 21.64
N GLU A 139 -1.88 42.27 22.88
CA GLU A 139 -0.79 42.92 23.61
C GLU A 139 0.59 42.77 22.95
N ILE A 140 0.86 41.70 22.19
CA ILE A 140 2.17 41.49 21.54
C ILE A 140 2.26 42.23 20.18
N LYS A 141 1.12 42.53 19.56
CA LYS A 141 1.05 43.04 18.18
C LYS A 141 1.26 44.56 18.09
N VAL A 142 1.00 45.30 19.16
CA VAL A 142 1.18 46.76 19.18
C VAL A 142 2.65 47.18 19.34
N GLY A 143 3.46 46.46 20.13
CA GLY A 143 4.87 46.81 20.35
C GLY A 143 5.83 46.37 19.24
N TYR A 144 5.57 45.23 18.60
CA TYR A 144 6.50 44.64 17.62
C TYR A 144 6.48 45.33 16.24
N ASN A 145 5.35 45.92 15.83
CA ASN A 145 5.23 46.59 14.53
C ASN A 145 5.86 48.00 14.49
N LEU A 146 5.97 48.67 15.64
CA LEU A 146 6.50 50.03 15.73
C LEU A 146 8.02 50.11 15.59
N THR A 147 8.76 49.06 15.98
CA THR A 147 10.23 49.05 15.94
C THR A 147 10.78 48.57 14.60
N LYS A 148 10.09 47.64 13.92
CA LYS A 148 10.57 47.06 12.65
C LYS A 148 10.27 47.93 11.42
N ASN A 149 9.17 48.70 11.42
CA ASN A 149 8.80 49.57 10.29
C ASN A 149 9.47 50.96 10.29
N LYS A 150 10.12 51.38 11.38
CA LYS A 150 10.74 52.71 11.45
C LYS A 150 11.96 52.88 10.53
N GLY A 151 12.65 51.80 10.18
CA GLY A 151 13.84 51.85 9.30
C GLY A 151 13.52 52.06 7.82
N ASN A 152 12.34 51.66 7.34
CA ASN A 152 12.01 51.67 5.91
C ASN A 152 11.29 52.96 5.46
N LEU A 153 10.63 53.69 6.36
CA LEU A 153 9.88 54.91 5.97
C LEU A 153 10.78 56.12 5.65
N THR A 154 12.06 56.10 6.00
CA THR A 154 13.01 57.21 5.73
C THR A 154 13.77 57.04 4.42
N LEU A 155 13.71 55.87 3.77
CA LEU A 155 14.58 55.48 2.65
C LEU A 155 14.29 56.25 1.34
N PHE A 156 13.08 56.81 1.18
CA PHE A 156 12.60 57.40 -0.08
C PHE A 156 12.40 58.92 -0.04
N ARG A 157 12.93 59.63 0.96
CA ARG A 157 12.70 61.08 1.08
C ARG A 157 13.59 61.94 0.19
N ASP A 158 14.80 61.48 -0.12
CA ASP A 158 15.78 62.23 -0.90
C ASP A 158 15.96 61.66 -2.32
N ARG A 159 16.10 62.54 -3.31
CA ARG A 159 16.23 62.17 -4.73
C ARG A 159 17.50 61.35 -4.97
N GLN A 160 18.62 61.71 -4.34
CA GLN A 160 19.86 60.97 -4.50
C GLN A 160 19.77 59.57 -3.87
N SER A 161 19.11 59.47 -2.70
CA SER A 161 18.81 58.18 -2.06
C SER A 161 17.97 57.27 -2.97
N GLN A 162 16.95 57.81 -3.63
CA GLN A 162 16.12 57.06 -4.58
C GLN A 162 16.94 56.54 -5.78
N ILE A 163 17.78 57.39 -6.38
CA ILE A 163 18.64 56.98 -7.51
C ILE A 163 19.60 55.86 -7.08
N ASN A 164 20.21 55.98 -5.90
CA ASN A 164 21.11 54.97 -5.37
C ASN A 164 20.41 53.63 -5.12
N LEU A 165 19.17 53.65 -4.61
CA LEU A 165 18.36 52.44 -4.39
C LEU A 165 17.94 51.77 -5.70
N ILE A 166 17.58 52.57 -6.71
CA ILE A 166 17.26 52.07 -8.05
C ILE A 166 18.49 51.34 -8.61
N ASN A 167 19.66 51.99 -8.63
CA ASN A 167 20.89 51.37 -9.12
C ASN A 167 21.26 50.12 -8.31
N LYS A 168 21.13 50.18 -6.99
CA LYS A 168 21.37 49.02 -6.11
C LYS A 168 20.46 47.84 -6.45
N SER A 169 19.18 48.08 -6.76
CA SER A 169 18.25 47.01 -7.14
C SER A 169 18.67 46.30 -8.43
N PHE A 170 19.22 47.05 -9.40
CA PHE A 170 19.78 46.49 -10.64
C PHE A 170 21.10 45.74 -10.41
N GLU A 171 21.89 46.12 -9.40
CA GLU A 171 23.10 45.40 -9.01
C GLU A 171 22.76 44.10 -8.26
N ASP A 172 21.83 44.17 -7.31
CA ASP A 172 21.37 43.03 -6.51
C ASP A 172 20.71 41.96 -7.41
N ALA A 173 20.00 42.39 -8.47
CA ALA A 173 19.39 41.51 -9.47
C ALA A 173 20.40 40.70 -10.30
N LYS A 174 21.67 41.10 -10.37
CA LYS A 174 22.73 40.36 -11.08
C LYS A 174 23.33 39.23 -10.23
N ILE A 175 23.01 39.19 -8.93
CA ILE A 175 23.55 38.21 -7.99
C ILE A 175 22.71 36.92 -8.10
N PRO A 176 23.31 35.75 -8.39
CA PRO A 176 22.55 34.50 -8.57
C PRO A 176 21.89 34.03 -7.27
N ILE A 177 20.63 33.61 -7.36
CA ILE A 177 19.76 33.28 -6.23
C ILE A 177 19.94 31.81 -5.85
N ARG A 178 20.79 31.53 -4.86
CA ARG A 178 21.08 30.14 -4.43
C ARG A 178 20.06 29.55 -3.44
N LYS A 179 19.28 30.38 -2.75
CA LYS A 179 18.42 29.96 -1.64
C LYS A 179 17.10 30.72 -1.66
N HIS A 180 16.01 29.99 -1.41
CA HIS A 180 14.71 30.62 -1.16
C HIS A 180 14.72 31.40 0.17
N PHE A 181 14.13 32.60 0.17
CA PHE A 181 14.09 33.52 1.33
C PHE A 181 13.49 32.95 2.64
N SER A 182 12.71 31.86 2.58
CA SER A 182 11.89 31.39 3.69
C SER A 182 11.98 29.88 3.88
N LYS A 183 11.96 29.11 2.78
CA LYS A 183 12.11 27.65 2.82
C LYS A 183 13.59 27.27 2.70
N LYS A 184 14.14 26.64 3.74
CA LYS A 184 15.48 26.04 3.69
C LYS A 184 15.44 24.76 2.85
N GLY A 185 16.43 24.56 1.98
CA GLY A 185 16.55 23.35 1.14
C GLY A 185 16.03 23.49 -0.29
N VAL A 186 15.46 24.64 -0.65
CA VAL A 186 15.00 24.92 -2.01
C VAL A 186 16.07 25.74 -2.75
N THR A 187 16.48 25.25 -3.92
CA THR A 187 17.50 25.86 -4.79
C THR A 187 16.88 26.32 -6.11
N ALA A 188 17.38 27.42 -6.66
CA ALA A 188 16.91 27.92 -7.96
C ALA A 188 17.47 27.05 -9.08
N ILE A 189 16.62 26.69 -10.04
CA ILE A 189 17.01 25.87 -11.20
C ILE A 189 17.33 26.78 -12.39
N GLU A 190 16.46 27.75 -12.68
CA GLU A 190 16.61 28.66 -13.82
C GLU A 190 16.17 30.07 -13.41
N GLU A 191 16.90 31.07 -13.90
CA GLU A 191 16.65 32.49 -13.69
C GLU A 191 16.31 33.15 -15.04
N ILE A 192 15.10 33.68 -15.16
CA ILE A 192 14.63 34.32 -16.40
C ILE A 192 14.58 35.85 -16.18
N PRO A 193 15.41 36.64 -16.89
CA PRO A 193 15.37 38.10 -16.78
C PRO A 193 14.12 38.67 -17.44
N ILE A 194 13.39 39.54 -16.73
CA ILE A 194 12.26 40.27 -17.32
C ILE A 194 12.79 41.50 -18.04
N LEU A 195 12.66 41.51 -19.36
CA LEU A 195 12.94 42.65 -20.21
C LEU A 195 11.60 43.28 -20.65
N PRO A 196 11.46 44.61 -20.59
CA PRO A 196 10.28 45.28 -21.12
C PRO A 196 10.31 45.20 -22.65
N ASP A 197 9.43 44.40 -23.23
CA ASP A 197 9.25 44.26 -24.67
C ASP A 197 7.81 44.64 -25.06
N PHE A 198 7.67 45.37 -26.16
CA PHE A 198 6.38 45.79 -26.71
C PHE A 198 6.04 45.11 -28.04
N GLU A 199 6.94 44.28 -28.60
CA GLU A 199 6.75 43.67 -29.93
C GLU A 199 6.49 42.16 -29.90
N VAL A 200 6.87 41.42 -28.85
CA VAL A 200 6.75 39.95 -28.84
C VAL A 200 5.48 39.48 -28.12
N ARG A 201 4.45 39.15 -28.91
CA ARG A 201 3.24 38.44 -28.48
C ARG A 201 3.46 36.93 -28.69
N VAL A 202 3.91 36.21 -27.67
CA VAL A 202 3.99 34.74 -27.71
C VAL A 202 3.09 34.15 -26.64
N GLU A 203 2.19 33.28 -27.10
CA GLU A 203 1.31 32.39 -26.35
C GLU A 203 2.04 31.65 -25.23
N LEU A 204 1.90 32.13 -23.99
CA LEU A 204 1.90 31.27 -22.81
C LEU A 204 0.72 31.69 -21.93
N VAL A 205 -0.41 31.04 -22.16
CA VAL A 205 -1.57 31.09 -21.27
C VAL A 205 -1.18 30.38 -19.98
N VAL A 206 -0.65 31.14 -19.02
CA VAL A 206 -0.64 30.74 -17.62
C VAL A 206 -1.25 31.88 -16.82
N TRP A 207 -2.47 31.65 -16.37
CA TRP A 207 -3.28 32.55 -15.56
C TRP A 207 -2.54 32.96 -14.29
N PHE A 208 -1.97 34.16 -14.22
CA PHE A 208 -1.65 34.78 -12.93
C PHE A 208 -1.91 36.29 -12.94
N TYR A 209 -2.79 36.69 -12.01
CA TYR A 209 -3.24 38.05 -11.77
C TYR A 209 -2.07 39.03 -11.56
N PHE A 210 -2.11 40.09 -12.35
CA PHE A 210 -1.12 41.17 -12.43
C PHE A 210 -1.12 42.02 -11.14
N CYS A 211 0.03 42.13 -10.47
CA CYS A 211 0.32 43.23 -9.55
C CYS A 211 1.71 43.79 -9.94
N TYR A 212 1.71 45.04 -10.42
CA TYR A 212 2.86 45.72 -11.02
C TYR A 212 4.03 45.89 -10.02
N LEU A 213 5.11 45.14 -10.22
CA LEU A 213 6.49 45.53 -9.90
C LEU A 213 7.45 44.62 -10.69
N LEU A 214 8.57 45.15 -11.17
CA LEU A 214 9.60 44.41 -11.91
C LEU A 214 10.16 43.29 -11.00
N PHE A 215 9.84 42.02 -11.29
CA PHE A 215 10.22 40.87 -10.48
C PHE A 215 11.00 39.86 -11.32
N ILE A 216 12.14 39.37 -10.84
CA ILE A 216 12.77 38.16 -11.40
C ILE A 216 11.92 36.97 -10.94
N PHE A 217 11.37 36.19 -11.89
CA PHE A 217 10.70 34.92 -11.57
C PHE A 217 11.76 33.83 -11.43
N VAL A 218 11.84 33.27 -10.23
CA VAL A 218 12.69 32.11 -9.93
C VAL A 218 11.78 30.90 -9.78
N PHE A 219 11.92 29.93 -10.68
CA PHE A 219 11.20 28.67 -10.57
C PHE A 219 11.83 27.80 -9.49
N PHE A 220 11.03 27.49 -8.48
CA PHE A 220 11.36 26.58 -7.40
C PHE A 220 10.46 25.35 -7.47
N TYR A 221 10.99 24.22 -7.90
CA TYR A 221 10.32 22.92 -7.78
C TYR A 221 10.75 22.23 -6.47
N GLY A 222 9.79 21.59 -5.80
CA GLY A 222 9.99 20.86 -4.54
C GLY A 222 9.94 19.36 -4.73
#